data_AF-A0A645D859-F1
#
_entry.id   AF-A0A645D859-F1
#
_cell.length_a   1.000
_cell.length_b   1.000
_cell.length_c   1.000
_cell.angle_alpha   90.00
_cell.angle_beta   90.00
_cell.angle_gamma   90.00
#
_symmetry.space_group_name_H-M   'P 1'
#
loop_
_entity.id
_entity.type
_entity.pdbx_description
1 polymer ?
#
loop_
_entity_poly.entity_id
_entity_poly.type
_entity_poly.pdbx_seq_one_letter_code
_entity_poly.pdbx_strand_id
1 'polypeptide(L)'
;MPDYEYSFSLGFDYKGFDLSTFFQGVGKRDYWGYGSVAIPSGGSSYADAAYAHQMDYWTPENKNAFYPRPSNNAWVSNAQNFLRQTRYLSDMSYLRCKNITVGYTLPKEWMKKIYFESARFYVSAENLFEFDNMKIPVDPESTAYKTGYGDESWSFGRSYPYSRTISFGIQVNL
;
A
#
# COMPACT_ATOMS: atom_id res chain seq x y z
N MET A 1 12.20 11.65 -2.22
CA MET A 1 10.94 12.32 -2.64
C MET A 1 10.37 11.50 -3.80
N PRO A 2 9.05 11.50 -4.04
CA PRO A 2 8.48 10.85 -5.21
C PRO A 2 9.03 11.50 -6.48
N ASP A 3 9.62 10.71 -7.37
CA ASP A 3 10.18 11.25 -8.63
C ASP A 3 9.09 11.35 -9.71
N TYR A 4 8.09 10.45 -9.67
CA TYR A 4 7.01 10.39 -10.66
C TYR A 4 5.69 10.00 -10.01
N GLU A 5 4.79 10.96 -9.84
CA GLU A 5 3.40 10.68 -9.46
C GLU A 5 2.54 10.61 -10.71
N TYR A 6 1.69 9.60 -10.82
CA TYR A 6 0.80 9.43 -11.94
C TYR A 6 -0.57 8.96 -11.49
N SER A 7 -1.59 9.36 -12.24
CA SER A 7 -2.95 8.88 -12.06
C SER A 7 -3.62 8.77 -13.42
N PHE A 8 -4.52 7.80 -13.53
CA PHE A 8 -5.33 7.63 -14.73
C PHE A 8 -6.70 7.09 -14.36
N SER A 9 -7.69 7.45 -15.16
CA SER A 9 -9.04 6.91 -15.07
C SER A 9 -9.37 6.14 -16.33
N LEU A 10 -10.07 5.01 -16.18
CA LEU A 10 -10.64 4.27 -17.30
C LEU A 10 -12.15 4.24 -17.13
N GLY A 11 -12.84 4.72 -18.15
CA GLY A 11 -14.29 4.65 -18.29
C GLY A 11 -14.66 3.72 -19.44
N PHE A 12 -15.63 2.83 -19.23
CA PHE A 12 -16.18 2.00 -20.28
C PHE A 12 -17.70 1.93 -20.14
N ASP A 13 -18.41 2.19 -21.23
CA ASP A 13 -19.87 2.16 -21.27
C ASP A 13 -20.31 1.28 -22.45
N TYR A 14 -21.11 0.25 -22.16
CA TYR A 14 -21.63 -0.64 -23.19
C TYR A 14 -22.98 -1.25 -22.82
N LYS A 15 -23.99 -0.98 -23.64
CA LYS A 15 -25.36 -1.54 -23.51
C LYS A 15 -25.94 -1.45 -22.09
N GLY A 16 -25.71 -0.33 -21.42
CA GLY A 16 -26.19 -0.09 -20.06
C GLY A 16 -25.24 -0.56 -18.95
N PHE A 17 -24.19 -1.32 -19.26
CA PHE A 17 -23.08 -1.52 -18.33
C PHE A 17 -22.17 -0.31 -18.36
N ASP A 18 -21.79 0.15 -17.17
CA ASP A 18 -20.81 1.20 -16.97
C ASP A 18 -19.70 0.68 -16.05
N LEU A 19 -18.46 1.05 -16.36
CA LEU A 19 -17.28 0.77 -15.57
C LEU A 19 -16.53 2.09 -15.43
N SER A 20 -16.28 2.50 -14.20
CA SER A 20 -15.44 3.64 -13.87
C SER A 20 -14.34 3.17 -12.92
N THR A 21 -13.09 3.37 -13.30
CA THR A 21 -11.94 3.01 -12.48
C THR A 21 -10.99 4.19 -12.37
N PHE A 22 -10.38 4.33 -11.19
CA PHE A 22 -9.39 5.35 -10.90
C PHE A 22 -8.17 4.72 -10.24
N PHE A 23 -7.03 4.92 -10.89
CA PHE A 23 -5.74 4.42 -10.47
C PHE A 23 -4.82 5.59 -10.12
N GLN A 24 -4.06 5.43 -9.05
CA GLN A 24 -3.04 6.37 -8.63
C GLN A 24 -1.78 5.59 -8.24
N GLY A 25 -0.62 6.09 -8.64
CA GLY A 25 0.64 5.45 -8.32
C GLY A 25 1.82 6.40 -8.28
N VAL A 26 2.93 5.87 -7.77
CA VAL A 26 4.23 6.52 -7.76
C VAL A 26 5.22 5.60 -8.46
N GLY A 27 5.85 6.08 -9.52
CA GLY A 27 6.67 5.26 -10.42
C GLY A 27 8.08 5.02 -9.90
N LYS A 28 8.56 5.90 -9.01
CA LYS A 28 9.85 5.75 -8.35
C LYS A 28 9.85 6.52 -7.04
N ARG A 29 10.11 5.80 -5.95
CA ARG A 29 10.23 6.40 -4.63
C ARG A 29 11.22 5.60 -3.81
N ASP A 30 12.46 6.03 -3.81
CA ASP A 30 13.48 5.46 -2.95
C ASP A 30 13.29 5.98 -1.51
N TYR A 31 13.16 5.06 -0.56
CA TYR A 31 13.04 5.38 0.85
C TYR A 31 13.97 4.51 1.70
N TRP A 32 14.68 5.18 2.59
CA TRP A 32 15.48 4.50 3.61
C TRP A 32 14.63 4.30 4.86
N GLY A 33 14.12 3.08 5.04
CA GLY A 33 13.34 2.71 6.21
C GLY A 33 14.15 2.74 7.50
N TYR A 34 13.54 3.25 8.56
CA TYR A 34 14.09 3.26 9.91
C TYR A 34 13.27 2.35 10.84
N GLY A 35 13.82 1.98 11.99
CA GLY A 35 13.12 1.17 12.98
C GLY A 35 13.19 -0.34 12.73
N SER A 36 12.61 -1.09 13.66
CA SER A 36 12.64 -2.55 13.74
C SER A 36 11.97 -3.26 12.57
N VAL A 37 11.10 -2.59 11.80
CA VAL A 37 10.44 -3.14 10.61
C VAL A 37 11.40 -3.20 9.42
N ALA A 38 12.19 -2.15 9.20
CA ALA A 38 13.13 -2.05 8.08
C ALA A 38 14.49 -2.67 8.38
N ILE A 39 15.00 -2.44 9.60
CA ILE A 39 16.30 -2.90 10.06
C ILE A 39 16.08 -3.83 11.27
N PRO A 40 16.53 -5.11 11.19
CA PRO A 40 16.48 -6.02 12.32
C PRO A 40 17.17 -5.40 13.56
N SER A 41 16.47 -5.33 14.68
CA SER A 41 16.94 -4.70 15.93
C SER A 41 17.33 -3.22 15.81
N GLY A 42 16.79 -2.51 14.79
CA GLY A 42 17.15 -1.14 14.42
C GLY A 42 16.63 -0.03 15.34
N GLY A 43 17.00 -0.05 16.62
CA GLY A 43 16.82 1.13 17.50
C GLY A 43 16.43 0.83 18.95
N SER A 44 16.16 -0.42 19.32
CA SER A 44 15.64 -0.76 20.64
C SER A 44 16.29 -2.03 21.18
N SER A 45 16.86 -1.95 22.39
CA SER A 45 17.25 -3.12 23.17
C SER A 45 16.06 -4.01 23.55
N TYR A 46 14.83 -3.52 23.39
CA TYR A 46 13.62 -4.33 23.46
C TYR A 46 13.40 -4.97 22.10
N ALA A 47 13.51 -6.30 22.07
CA ALA A 47 13.22 -7.11 20.90
C ALA A 47 11.74 -6.94 20.53
N ASP A 48 11.46 -6.15 19.51
CA ASP A 48 10.24 -6.36 18.72
C ASP A 48 10.32 -7.78 18.11
N ALA A 49 9.16 -8.41 17.91
CA ALA A 49 9.11 -9.69 17.23
C ALA A 49 9.80 -9.60 15.86
N ALA A 50 10.62 -10.60 15.53
CA ALA A 50 11.27 -10.66 14.22
C ALA A 50 10.20 -10.83 13.14
N TYR A 51 10.26 -9.99 12.11
CA TYR A 51 9.37 -10.11 10.97
C TYR A 51 9.85 -11.22 10.03
N ALA A 52 8.91 -11.85 9.30
CA ALA A 52 9.23 -12.97 8.42
C ALA A 52 10.31 -12.65 7.37
N HIS A 53 10.33 -11.43 6.83
CA HIS A 53 11.36 -11.00 5.87
C HIS A 53 12.76 -10.91 6.48
N GLN A 54 12.86 -10.74 7.80
CA GLN A 54 14.13 -10.64 8.54
C GLN A 54 14.73 -12.01 8.86
N MET A 55 14.01 -13.09 8.58
CA MET A 55 14.49 -14.46 8.80
C MET A 55 15.53 -14.89 7.75
N ASP A 56 15.66 -14.16 6.63
CA ASP A 56 16.75 -14.34 5.67
C ASP A 56 18.03 -13.61 6.12
N TYR A 57 18.64 -14.12 7.19
CA TYR A 57 19.88 -13.59 7.75
C TYR A 57 21.05 -14.56 7.58
N TRP A 58 22.26 -14.00 7.64
CA TRP A 58 23.49 -14.77 7.44
C TRP A 58 23.67 -15.85 8.52
N THR A 59 23.87 -17.08 8.06
CA THR A 59 24.35 -18.21 8.87
C THR A 59 25.49 -18.91 8.13
N PRO A 60 26.30 -19.75 8.80
CA PRO A 60 27.29 -20.58 8.10
C PRO A 60 26.69 -21.41 6.94
N GLU A 61 25.41 -21.76 7.06
CA GLU A 61 24.61 -22.49 6.06
C GLU A 61 23.93 -21.55 5.04
N ASN A 62 23.65 -20.29 5.38
CA ASN A 62 23.03 -19.26 4.53
C ASN A 62 23.99 -18.08 4.26
N LYS A 63 25.00 -18.30 3.43
CA LYS A 63 26.03 -17.30 3.14
C LYS A 63 25.58 -16.17 2.19
N ASN A 64 24.49 -16.38 1.45
CA ASN A 64 23.94 -15.44 0.46
C ASN A 64 22.73 -14.64 0.99
N ALA A 65 22.56 -14.59 2.30
CA ALA A 65 21.43 -13.93 2.95
C ALA A 65 21.30 -12.44 2.59
N PHE A 66 20.07 -11.95 2.53
CA PHE A 66 19.80 -10.52 2.34
C PHE A 66 20.22 -9.69 3.55
N TYR A 67 19.94 -10.19 4.76
CA TYR A 67 20.31 -9.55 6.02
C TYR A 67 21.63 -10.10 6.59
N PRO A 68 22.44 -9.26 7.24
CA PRO A 68 23.65 -9.69 7.93
C PRO A 68 23.26 -10.46 9.19
N ARG A 69 24.25 -11.12 9.82
CA ARG A 69 24.06 -11.80 11.10
C ARG A 69 23.38 -10.84 12.10
N PRO A 70 22.33 -11.27 12.81
CA PRO A 70 21.68 -10.47 13.84
C PRO A 70 22.69 -10.01 14.90
N SER A 71 22.73 -8.71 15.13
CA SER A 71 23.57 -8.05 16.13
C SER A 71 22.73 -7.07 16.93
N ASN A 72 23.12 -6.83 18.19
CA ASN A 72 22.47 -5.79 18.98
C ASN A 72 22.89 -4.41 18.45
N ASN A 73 22.07 -3.84 17.59
CA ASN A 73 22.29 -2.53 16.96
C ASN A 73 21.70 -1.39 17.81
N ALA A 74 21.69 -1.54 19.14
CA ALA A 74 21.33 -0.48 20.06
C ALA A 74 22.17 0.77 19.73
N TRP A 75 21.49 1.88 19.49
CA TRP A 75 22.06 3.14 18.99
C TRP A 75 22.56 3.04 17.55
N VAL A 76 21.73 3.52 16.62
CA VAL A 76 21.97 3.66 15.16
C VAL A 76 23.33 4.32 14.83
N SER A 77 23.94 5.01 15.80
CA SER A 77 25.30 5.56 15.75
C SER A 77 26.41 4.51 15.50
N ASN A 78 26.25 3.26 15.97
CA ASN A 78 27.22 2.17 15.78
C ASN A 78 26.68 1.06 14.85
N ALA A 79 25.81 1.42 13.90
CA ALA A 79 25.03 0.48 13.09
C ALA A 79 25.82 -0.46 12.15
N GLN A 80 27.16 -0.50 12.19
CA GLN A 80 28.03 -1.38 11.38
C GLN A 80 27.53 -1.57 9.93
N ASN A 81 27.00 -2.75 9.60
CA ASN A 81 26.52 -3.15 8.27
C ASN A 81 25.18 -2.49 7.85
N PHE A 82 24.56 -1.70 8.73
CA PHE A 82 23.28 -1.00 8.54
C PHE A 82 23.43 0.53 8.42
N LEU A 83 24.65 1.02 8.19
CA LEU A 83 24.83 2.40 7.70
C LEU A 83 24.09 2.59 6.37
N ARG A 84 23.68 3.84 6.07
CA ARG A 84 22.94 4.19 4.84
C ARG A 84 23.67 3.66 3.61
N GLN A 85 23.02 2.77 2.86
CA GLN A 85 23.57 2.13 1.67
C GLN A 85 22.46 1.80 0.66
N THR A 86 22.80 1.36 -0.54
CA THR A 86 21.79 1.01 -1.55
C THR A 86 21.15 -0.36 -1.29
N ARG A 87 21.80 -1.26 -0.54
CA ARG A 87 21.33 -2.64 -0.29
C ARG A 87 19.99 -2.71 0.46
N TYR A 88 19.73 -1.78 1.38
CA TYR A 88 18.46 -1.72 2.13
C TYR A 88 17.59 -0.52 1.73
N LEU A 89 17.97 0.17 0.65
CA LEU A 89 17.12 1.19 0.05
C LEU A 89 15.89 0.49 -0.51
N SER A 90 14.71 0.87 -0.02
CA SER A 90 13.45 0.26 -0.42
C SER A 90 12.82 1.09 -1.52
N ASP A 91 12.46 0.43 -2.62
CA ASP A 91 11.64 1.03 -3.67
C ASP A 91 10.17 0.98 -3.23
N MET A 92 9.63 2.15 -2.87
CA MET A 92 8.22 2.37 -2.54
C MET A 92 7.40 2.79 -3.76
N SER A 93 7.82 2.37 -4.96
CA SER A 93 6.97 2.46 -6.14
C SER A 93 5.72 1.59 -5.94
N TYR A 94 4.57 2.15 -6.28
CA TYR A 94 3.30 1.46 -6.13
C TYR A 94 2.27 1.95 -7.15
N LEU A 95 1.30 1.11 -7.45
CA LEU A 95 0.10 1.44 -8.22
C LEU A 95 -1.12 0.92 -7.46
N ARG A 96 -2.00 1.82 -7.06
CA ARG A 96 -3.19 1.49 -6.28
C ARG A 96 -4.46 1.83 -7.06
N CYS A 97 -5.42 0.91 -7.02
CA CYS A 97 -6.79 1.16 -7.47
C CYS A 97 -7.54 1.89 -6.35
N LYS A 98 -7.67 3.21 -6.47
CA LYS A 98 -8.36 4.05 -5.47
C LYS A 98 -9.86 3.82 -5.50
N ASN A 99 -10.46 3.72 -6.69
CA ASN A 99 -11.88 3.42 -6.85
C ASN A 99 -12.11 2.55 -8.09
N ILE A 100 -12.97 1.55 -7.98
CA ILE A 100 -13.56 0.82 -9.09
C ILE A 100 -15.06 0.75 -8.86
N THR A 101 -15.83 1.22 -9.82
CA THR A 101 -17.28 1.18 -9.80
C THR A 101 -17.76 0.48 -11.05
N VAL A 102 -18.56 -0.57 -10.88
CA VAL A 102 -19.25 -1.28 -11.95
C VAL A 102 -20.74 -1.04 -11.76
N GLY A 103 -21.38 -0.45 -12.76
CA GLY A 103 -22.81 -0.22 -12.77
C GLY A 103 -23.52 -0.92 -13.92
N TYR A 104 -24.81 -1.17 -13.72
CA TYR A 104 -25.72 -1.58 -14.77
C TYR A 104 -27.01 -0.77 -14.68
N THR A 105 -27.29 -0.05 -15.74
CA THR A 105 -28.50 0.74 -15.94
C THR A 105 -29.55 -0.11 -16.66
N LEU A 106 -30.72 -0.28 -16.03
CA LEU A 106 -31.79 -1.08 -16.60
C LEU A 106 -32.35 -0.46 -17.89
N PRO A 107 -32.75 -1.28 -18.89
CA PRO A 107 -33.36 -0.79 -20.11
C PRO A 107 -34.65 0.01 -19.86
N LYS A 108 -34.82 1.12 -20.58
CA LYS A 108 -36.00 1.99 -20.46
C LYS A 108 -37.32 1.26 -20.70
N GLU A 109 -37.33 0.21 -21.54
CA GLU A 109 -38.52 -0.59 -21.80
C GLU A 109 -39.07 -1.31 -20.56
N TRP A 110 -38.18 -1.74 -19.66
CA TRP A 110 -38.57 -2.38 -18.41
C TRP A 110 -39.01 -1.34 -17.39
N MET A 111 -38.31 -0.20 -17.32
CA MET A 111 -38.62 0.90 -16.40
C MET A 111 -39.98 1.55 -16.69
N LYS A 112 -40.36 1.66 -17.97
CA LYS A 112 -41.69 2.14 -18.36
C LYS A 112 -42.85 1.31 -17.82
N LYS A 113 -42.69 0.00 -17.62
CA LYS A 113 -43.74 -0.88 -17.07
C LYS A 113 -43.98 -0.65 -15.58
N ILE A 114 -42.96 -0.19 -14.87
CA ILE A 114 -42.99 0.08 -13.44
C ILE A 114 -43.12 1.58 -13.11
N TYR A 115 -43.37 2.42 -14.12
CA TYR A 115 -43.51 3.88 -14.00
C TYR A 115 -42.29 4.61 -13.39
N PHE A 116 -41.07 4.11 -13.67
CA PHE A 116 -39.83 4.77 -13.27
C PHE A 116 -39.07 5.34 -14.49
N GLU A 117 -38.33 6.43 -14.31
CA GLU A 117 -37.50 7.04 -15.36
C GLU A 117 -36.23 6.22 -15.62
N SER A 118 -35.50 5.84 -14.56
CA SER A 118 -34.30 5.01 -14.66
C SER A 118 -33.96 4.35 -13.33
N ALA A 119 -33.35 3.16 -13.39
CA ALA A 119 -32.75 2.50 -12.25
C ALA A 119 -31.36 1.97 -12.63
N ARG A 120 -30.38 2.25 -11.78
CA ARG A 120 -28.99 1.82 -11.92
C ARG A 120 -28.57 1.09 -10.66
N PHE A 121 -28.08 -0.13 -10.83
CA PHE A 121 -27.43 -0.90 -9.78
C PHE A 121 -25.94 -0.70 -9.93
N TYR A 122 -25.23 -0.43 -8.84
CA TYR A 122 -23.78 -0.29 -8.89
C TYR A 122 -23.11 -0.95 -7.70
N VAL A 123 -21.90 -1.44 -7.94
CA VAL A 123 -20.98 -1.91 -6.93
C VAL A 123 -19.74 -1.05 -7.03
N SER A 124 -19.41 -0.34 -5.96
CA SER A 124 -18.16 0.43 -5.86
C SER A 124 -17.24 -0.24 -4.85
N ALA A 125 -15.95 -0.27 -5.16
CA ALA A 125 -14.93 -0.70 -4.23
C ALA A 125 -13.81 0.35 -4.16
N GLU A 126 -13.33 0.60 -2.95
CA GLU A 126 -12.23 1.52 -2.68
C GLU A 126 -11.01 0.76 -2.15
N ASN A 127 -9.83 1.19 -2.59
CA ASN A 127 -8.53 0.58 -2.25
C ASN A 127 -8.48 -0.95 -2.48
N LEU A 128 -9.18 -1.45 -3.51
CA LEU A 128 -9.41 -2.89 -3.69
C LEU A 128 -8.11 -3.68 -3.85
N PHE A 129 -7.19 -3.17 -4.66
CA PHE A 129 -5.90 -3.80 -4.90
C PHE A 129 -4.80 -2.76 -5.10
N GLU A 130 -3.59 -3.20 -4.79
CA GLU A 130 -2.35 -2.46 -4.85
C GLU A 130 -1.27 -3.37 -5.43
N PHE A 131 -0.50 -2.81 -6.37
CA PHE A 131 0.71 -3.41 -6.89
C PHE A 131 1.88 -2.63 -6.31
N ASP A 132 2.63 -3.28 -5.44
CA ASP A 132 3.91 -2.78 -4.93
C ASP A 132 5.00 -3.82 -5.24
N ASN A 133 6.26 -3.38 -5.19
CA ASN A 133 7.42 -4.25 -5.29
C ASN A 133 8.24 -4.24 -3.99
N MET A 134 7.57 -3.98 -2.86
CA MET A 134 8.26 -3.79 -1.59
C MET A 134 8.58 -5.12 -0.94
N LYS A 135 9.80 -5.24 -0.43
CA LYS A 135 10.28 -6.40 0.34
C LYS A 135 9.93 -6.31 1.83
N ILE A 136 9.37 -5.18 2.26
CA ILE A 136 9.04 -4.87 3.64
C ILE A 136 7.51 -4.77 3.74
N PRO A 137 6.87 -5.39 4.75
CA PRO A 137 5.41 -5.39 4.90
C PRO A 137 4.90 -4.04 5.43
N VAL A 138 5.02 -2.99 4.63
CA VAL A 138 4.56 -1.63 4.95
C VAL A 138 3.69 -1.14 3.81
N ASP A 139 2.66 -0.35 4.09
CA ASP A 139 1.88 0.33 3.05
C ASP A 139 2.75 1.45 2.42
N PRO A 140 2.95 1.51 1.09
CA PRO A 140 3.85 2.49 0.46
C PRO A 140 3.30 3.92 0.55
N GLU A 141 1.99 4.07 0.75
CA GLU A 141 1.34 5.36 1.00
C GLU A 141 1.48 5.79 2.47
N SER A 142 1.84 4.87 3.38
CA SER A 142 2.21 5.21 4.76
C SER A 142 3.52 5.98 4.77
N THR A 143 3.40 7.31 4.75
CA THR A 143 4.46 8.20 5.18
C THR A 143 4.54 8.15 6.71
N ALA A 144 5.76 8.23 7.24
CA ALA A 144 6.05 8.10 8.67
C ALA A 144 5.00 8.80 9.55
N TYR A 145 4.28 8.03 10.37
CA TYR A 145 3.30 8.58 11.29
C TYR A 145 4.01 9.49 12.30
N LYS A 146 3.73 10.80 12.28
CA LYS A 146 4.15 11.71 13.35
C LYS A 146 3.30 11.44 14.60
N THR A 147 3.65 10.42 15.38
CA THR A 147 3.27 10.41 16.80
C THR A 147 4.12 11.48 17.47
N GLY A 148 3.48 12.46 18.10
CA GLY A 148 4.17 13.54 18.83
C GLY A 148 5.25 13.03 19.79
N TYR A 149 6.31 13.84 19.91
CA TYR A 149 7.53 13.64 20.69
C TYR A 149 8.43 12.46 20.25
N GLY A 150 9.21 12.66 19.19
CA GLY A 150 10.33 11.78 18.83
C GLY A 150 10.60 11.75 17.33
N ASP A 151 11.87 11.62 16.96
CA ASP A 151 12.34 11.54 15.56
C ASP A 151 11.47 10.62 14.69
N GLU A 152 11.22 11.06 13.44
CA GLU A 152 10.44 10.38 12.38
C GLU A 152 10.89 8.93 12.11
N SER A 153 12.03 8.53 12.65
CA SER A 153 12.69 7.24 12.51
C SER A 153 11.97 6.08 13.24
N TRP A 154 11.14 6.35 14.26
CA TRP A 154 10.54 5.30 15.11
C TRP A 154 9.16 4.80 14.66
N SER A 155 8.50 5.52 13.75
CA SER A 155 7.11 5.26 13.37
C SER A 155 6.95 4.57 12.03
N PHE A 156 8.06 4.30 11.34
CA PHE A 156 8.05 3.67 10.03
C PHE A 156 7.51 2.22 10.11
N GLY A 157 6.50 1.91 9.29
CA GLY A 157 5.84 0.60 9.28
C GLY A 157 4.89 0.34 10.45
N ARG A 158 4.63 1.33 11.31
CA ARG A 158 3.69 1.25 12.45
C ARG A 158 2.39 2.01 12.17
N SER A 159 1.91 1.98 10.93
CA SER A 159 0.63 2.56 10.51
C SER A 159 -0.27 1.48 9.95
N TYR A 160 -1.57 1.61 10.19
CA TYR A 160 -2.55 0.72 9.57
C TYR A 160 -2.63 1.01 8.06
N PRO A 161 -2.67 -0.03 7.22
CA PRO A 161 -2.94 0.14 5.80
C PRO A 161 -4.35 0.70 5.60
N TYR A 162 -4.57 1.30 4.44
CA TYR A 162 -5.91 1.77 4.08
C TYR A 162 -6.91 0.61 4.02
N SER A 163 -8.08 0.80 4.64
CA SER A 163 -9.16 -0.18 4.61
C SER A 163 -9.70 -0.36 3.18
N ARG A 164 -10.02 -1.61 2.84
CA ARG A 164 -10.76 -1.95 1.63
C ARG A 164 -12.25 -1.85 1.92
N THR A 165 -12.95 -1.04 1.14
CA THR A 165 -14.40 -0.85 1.30
C THR A 165 -15.09 -1.35 0.03
N ILE A 166 -16.14 -2.14 0.18
CA ILE A 166 -17.02 -2.55 -0.92
C ILE A 166 -18.42 -2.06 -0.58
N SER A 167 -19.03 -1.31 -1.48
CA SER A 167 -20.36 -0.74 -1.32
C SER A 167 -21.25 -1.18 -2.47
N PHE A 168 -22.49 -1.52 -2.12
CA PHE A 168 -23.55 -1.87 -3.06
C PHE A 168 -24.59 -0.78 -3.00
N GLY A 169 -24.98 -0.25 -4.15
CA GLY A 169 -25.93 0.85 -4.25
C GLY A 169 -26.94 0.67 -5.37
N ILE A 170 -28.09 1.27 -5.16
CA ILE A 170 -29.14 1.37 -6.17
C ILE A 170 -29.49 2.84 -6.29
N GLN A 171 -29.46 3.35 -7.51
CA GLN A 171 -29.88 4.71 -7.84
C GLN A 171 -31.15 4.62 -8.67
N VAL A 172 -32.23 5.23 -8.20
CA VAL A 172 -33.54 5.24 -8.87
C VAL A 172 -33.96 6.67 -9.09
N ASN A 173 -34.37 6.99 -10.32
CA ASN A 173 -35.01 8.25 -10.67
C ASN A 173 -36.49 8.00 -11.00
N LEU A 174 -37.35 8.81 -10.39
CA LEU A 174 -38.82 8.78 -10.54
C LEU A 174 -39.25 9.50 -11.82
#